data_AF-A0A2G4G3V4-F1
#
_entry.id   AF-A0A2G4G3V4-F1
#
_cell.length_a   1.000
_cell.length_b   1.000
_cell.length_c   1.000
_cell.angle_alpha   90.00
_cell.angle_beta   90.00
_cell.angle_gamma   90.00
#
_symmetry.space_group_name_H-M   'P 1'
#
loop_
_entity.id
_entity.type
_entity.pdbx_description
1 polymer ?
#
loop_
_entity_poly.entity_id
_entity_poly.type
_entity_poly.pdbx_seq_one_letter_code
_entity_poly.pdbx_strand_id
1 'polypeptide(L)'
;MKWGTKYGPEYVNRLHSMVQRHLTIPHRFVCLTDNKEGLHPGIETFPIPSLKLPAGAPERGWTKLVSFSPDLTVKGGPELKGEVLFLDIDIVIVGNMNSFFEQPGEFLIIRDWQKGHYTGNSSV
;
A
#
# COMPACT_ATOMS: atom_id res chain seq x y z
N MET A 1 2.82 0.54 3.13
CA MET A 1 3.07 1.64 4.10
C MET A 1 4.18 1.21 5.04
N LYS A 2 5.03 2.13 5.51
CA LYS A 2 6.10 1.82 6.48
C LYS A 2 5.95 2.72 7.71
N TRP A 3 5.73 2.15 8.89
CA TRP A 3 5.67 2.90 10.15
C TRP A 3 6.46 2.21 11.25
N GLY A 4 6.93 2.99 12.21
CA GLY A 4 7.75 2.52 13.32
C GLY A 4 9.05 1.87 12.84
N THR A 5 9.53 0.91 13.63
CA THR A 5 10.86 0.30 13.45
C THR A 5 10.80 -1.20 13.11
N LYS A 6 9.61 -1.80 13.07
CA LYS A 6 9.46 -3.25 12.83
C LYS A 6 10.00 -3.65 11.44
N TYR A 7 9.76 -2.82 10.43
CA TYR A 7 10.21 -3.06 9.07
C TYR A 7 11.12 -1.90 8.63
N GLY A 8 12.37 -2.24 8.31
CA GLY A 8 13.36 -1.27 7.84
C GLY A 8 13.10 -0.83 6.38
N PRO A 9 13.86 0.19 5.90
CA PRO A 9 13.72 0.70 4.53
C PRO A 9 13.98 -0.37 3.45
N GLU A 10 14.74 -1.42 3.75
CA GLU A 10 15.02 -2.54 2.84
C GLU A 10 13.77 -3.29 2.37
N TYR A 11 12.71 -3.37 3.18
CA TYR A 11 11.45 -4.00 2.78
C TYR A 11 10.78 -3.21 1.65
N VAL A 12 10.68 -1.89 1.83
CA VAL A 12 10.09 -1.00 0.82
C VAL A 12 10.95 -0.95 -0.44
N ASN A 13 12.27 -0.89 -0.29
CA ASN A 13 13.20 -0.86 -1.43
C ASN A 13 13.14 -2.16 -2.25
N ARG A 14 13.05 -3.33 -1.59
CA ARG A 14 12.88 -4.62 -2.26
C ARG A 14 11.54 -4.68 -2.98
N LEU A 15 10.45 -4.26 -2.33
CA LEU A 15 9.12 -4.21 -2.94
C LEU A 15 9.11 -3.31 -4.18
N HIS A 16 9.63 -2.09 -4.07
CA HIS A 16 9.79 -1.16 -5.19
C HIS A 16 10.55 -1.81 -6.35
N SER A 17 11.69 -2.45 -6.05
CA SER A 17 12.50 -3.14 -7.06
C SER A 17 11.75 -4.32 -7.72
N MET A 18 10.96 -5.07 -6.96
CA MET A 18 10.12 -6.16 -7.49
C MET A 18 8.99 -5.62 -8.38
N VAL A 19 8.29 -4.58 -7.96
CA VAL A 19 7.23 -3.95 -8.78
C VAL A 19 7.81 -3.41 -10.09
N GLN A 20 8.95 -2.70 -10.05
CA GLN A 20 9.61 -2.22 -11.27
C GLN A 20 9.97 -3.32 -12.27
N ARG A 21 10.32 -4.53 -11.79
CA ARG A 21 10.63 -5.67 -12.66
C ARG A 21 9.37 -6.35 -13.22
N HIS A 22 8.27 -6.32 -12.49
CA HIS A 22 7.11 -7.18 -12.76
C HIS A 22 5.85 -6.44 -13.22
N LEU A 23 5.81 -5.11 -13.13
CA LEU A 23 4.73 -4.27 -13.64
C LEU A 23 5.24 -3.48 -14.86
N THR A 24 4.74 -3.81 -16.05
CA THR A 24 5.18 -3.13 -17.29
C THR A 24 4.42 -1.84 -17.56
N ILE A 25 3.32 -1.61 -16.84
CA ILE A 25 2.51 -0.40 -16.92
C ILE A 25 3.31 0.75 -16.27
N PRO A 26 3.45 1.93 -16.91
CA PRO A 26 4.04 3.11 -16.28
C PRO A 26 3.29 3.45 -15.00
N HIS A 27 4.01 3.58 -13.89
CA HIS A 27 3.40 3.72 -12.56
C HIS A 27 4.19 4.67 -11.67
N ARG A 28 3.49 5.18 -10.65
CA ARG A 28 4.08 5.85 -9.49
C ARG A 28 4.19 4.84 -8.36
N PHE A 29 5.27 4.89 -7.60
CA PHE A 29 5.43 4.06 -6.41
C PHE A 29 5.46 4.95 -5.16
N VAL A 30 4.38 4.88 -4.39
CA VAL A 30 4.15 5.76 -3.23
C VAL A 30 4.30 4.99 -1.92
N CYS A 31 5.10 5.51 -1.00
CA CYS A 31 5.23 5.00 0.36
C CYS A 31 4.74 6.03 1.37
N LEU A 32 3.67 5.71 2.10
CA LEU A 32 3.26 6.44 3.29
C LEU A 32 4.16 6.02 4.46
N THR A 33 4.89 6.97 5.05
CA THR A 33 5.84 6.68 6.12
C THR A 33 6.06 7.81 7.12
N ASP A 34 6.44 7.43 8.34
CA ASP A 34 6.93 8.33 9.40
C ASP A 34 8.44 8.56 9.32
N ASN A 35 9.19 7.70 8.62
CA ASN A 35 10.63 7.85 8.40
C ASN A 35 11.03 7.39 7.00
N LYS A 36 11.52 8.35 6.19
CA LYS A 36 11.96 8.16 4.80
C LYS A 36 13.44 7.81 4.63
N GLU A 37 14.22 7.79 5.71
CA GLU A 37 15.65 7.50 5.65
C GLU A 37 15.93 6.13 5.04
N GLY A 38 16.92 6.08 4.15
CA GLY A 38 17.32 4.85 3.45
C GLY A 38 16.37 4.38 2.35
N LEU A 39 15.26 5.09 2.07
CA LEU A 39 14.39 4.76 0.95
C LEU A 39 15.01 5.18 -0.39
N HIS A 40 14.79 4.35 -1.41
CA HIS A 40 15.27 4.59 -2.76
C HIS A 40 14.70 5.90 -3.33
N PRO A 41 15.48 6.73 -4.05
CA PRO A 41 15.02 8.05 -4.55
C PRO A 41 13.83 7.99 -5.52
N GLY A 42 13.62 6.86 -6.18
CA GLY A 42 12.46 6.61 -7.05
C GLY A 42 11.15 6.34 -6.30
N ILE A 43 11.19 6.22 -4.96
CA ILE A 43 10.00 6.05 -4.12
C ILE A 43 9.50 7.43 -3.70
N GLU A 44 8.27 7.76 -4.06
CA GLU A 44 7.61 8.97 -3.58
C GLU A 44 7.16 8.76 -2.12
N THR A 45 7.56 9.65 -1.21
CA THR A 45 7.26 9.49 0.22
C THR A 45 6.32 10.58 0.72
N PHE A 46 5.28 10.18 1.46
CA PHE A 46 4.34 11.09 2.09
C PHE A 46 4.13 10.71 3.56
N PRO A 47 3.79 11.67 4.44
CA PRO A 47 3.42 11.35 5.81
C PRO A 47 2.19 10.43 5.83
N ILE A 48 2.04 9.63 6.87
CA ILE A 48 0.85 8.80 7.07
C ILE A 48 -0.29 9.72 7.55
N PRO A 49 -1.42 9.81 6.83
CA PRO A 49 -2.58 10.54 7.32
C PRO A 49 -3.02 10.09 8.72
N SER A 50 -3.53 11.05 9.51
CA SER A 50 -3.98 10.77 10.87
C SER A 50 -5.23 9.89 10.86
N LEU A 51 -5.18 8.79 11.60
CA LEU A 51 -6.36 7.95 11.85
C LEU A 51 -6.92 8.30 13.23
N LYS A 52 -8.13 8.86 13.26
CA LYS A 52 -8.83 9.17 14.52
C LYS A 52 -9.38 7.88 15.13
N LEU A 53 -8.57 7.19 15.91
CA LEU A 53 -9.00 6.05 16.71
C LEU A 53 -9.48 6.51 18.10
N PRO A 54 -10.46 5.83 18.71
CA PRO A 54 -10.80 6.04 20.11
C PRO A 54 -9.57 5.87 21.02
N ALA A 55 -9.49 6.68 22.08
CA ALA A 55 -8.42 6.55 23.06
C ALA A 55 -8.38 5.13 23.66
N GLY A 56 -7.19 4.55 23.75
CA GLY A 56 -7.00 3.18 24.25
C GLY A 56 -7.32 2.06 23.25
N ALA A 57 -7.60 2.38 21.98
CA ALA A 57 -7.74 1.37 20.95
C ALA A 57 -6.45 0.52 20.82
N PRO A 58 -6.54 -0.81 20.77
CA PRO A 58 -5.37 -1.66 20.61
C PRO A 58 -4.76 -1.45 19.22
N GLU A 59 -3.43 -1.47 19.13
CA GLU A 59 -2.73 -1.58 17.85
C GLU A 59 -3.10 -2.94 17.23
N ARG A 60 -3.82 -2.90 16.09
CA ARG A 60 -4.25 -4.07 15.32
C ARG A 60 -4.11 -3.83 13.81
N GLY A 61 -3.10 -3.07 13.39
CA GLY A 61 -2.94 -2.70 11.98
C GLY A 61 -4.02 -1.75 11.45
N TRP A 62 -4.75 -1.06 12.33
CA TRP A 62 -5.78 -0.08 11.95
C TRP A 62 -5.25 1.01 11.03
N THR A 63 -3.96 1.34 11.13
CA THR A 63 -3.25 2.26 10.25
C THR A 63 -3.46 1.94 8.77
N LYS A 64 -3.71 0.68 8.42
CA LYS A 64 -4.04 0.27 7.04
C LYS A 64 -5.31 0.93 6.50
N LEU A 65 -6.29 1.25 7.35
CA LEU A 65 -7.51 1.97 6.95
C LEU A 65 -7.23 3.35 6.34
N VAL A 66 -6.05 3.91 6.60
CA VAL A 66 -5.61 5.16 5.98
C VAL A 66 -5.49 5.03 4.45
N SER A 67 -5.40 3.83 3.89
CA SER A 67 -5.48 3.60 2.44
C SER A 67 -6.78 4.11 1.80
N PHE A 68 -7.84 4.30 2.61
CA PHE A 68 -9.12 4.87 2.18
C PHE A 68 -9.28 6.35 2.54
N SER A 69 -8.25 7.00 3.06
CA SER A 69 -8.34 8.40 3.46
C SER A 69 -8.50 9.31 2.24
N PRO A 70 -9.43 10.29 2.27
CA PRO A 70 -9.54 11.29 1.21
C PRO A 70 -8.25 12.11 1.06
N ASP A 71 -7.44 12.21 2.12
CA ASP A 71 -6.14 12.89 2.13
C ASP A 71 -5.17 12.34 1.08
N LEU A 72 -5.38 11.11 0.60
CA LEU A 72 -4.55 10.51 -0.44
C LEU A 72 -4.81 11.10 -1.83
N THR A 73 -5.99 11.70 -2.05
CA THR A 73 -6.43 12.21 -3.36
C THR A 73 -6.39 13.73 -3.48
N VAL A 74 -6.24 14.45 -2.36
CA VAL A 74 -6.23 15.91 -2.32
C VAL A 74 -4.84 16.50 -2.53
N LYS A 75 -4.81 17.78 -2.94
CA LYS A 75 -3.58 18.56 -3.07
C LYS A 75 -2.84 18.66 -1.75
N GLY A 76 -1.52 18.51 -1.79
CA GLY A 76 -0.66 18.48 -0.60
C GLY A 76 -0.47 17.08 0.00
N GLY A 77 -1.21 16.08 -0.48
CA GLY A 77 -0.93 14.66 -0.30
C GLY A 77 -0.27 14.03 -1.54
N PRO A 78 -0.37 12.71 -1.72
CA PRO A 78 0.10 12.03 -2.92
C PRO A 78 -0.67 12.34 -4.20
N GLU A 79 -1.84 12.98 -4.10
CA GLU A 79 -2.72 13.29 -5.24
C GLU A 79 -2.95 12.05 -6.13
N LEU A 80 -3.29 10.91 -5.49
CA LEU A 80 -3.55 9.66 -6.21
C LEU A 80 -4.74 9.85 -7.15
N LYS A 81 -4.56 9.38 -8.39
CA LYS A 81 -5.54 9.46 -9.48
C LYS A 81 -5.48 8.16 -10.27
N GLY A 82 -6.62 7.74 -10.80
CA GLY A 82 -6.74 6.50 -11.56
C GLY A 82 -6.74 5.27 -10.65
N GLU A 83 -6.27 4.14 -11.20
CA GLU A 83 -6.24 2.86 -10.51
C GLU A 83 -5.08 2.81 -9.51
N VAL A 84 -5.38 2.35 -8.29
CA VAL A 84 -4.42 2.26 -7.19
C VAL A 84 -4.37 0.84 -6.67
N LEU A 85 -3.18 0.24 -6.69
CA LEU A 85 -2.92 -1.05 -6.08
C LEU A 85 -2.19 -0.87 -4.75
N PHE A 86 -2.80 -1.32 -3.67
CA PHE A 86 -2.18 -1.38 -2.36
C PHE A 86 -1.46 -2.72 -2.16
N LEU A 87 -0.25 -2.69 -1.64
CA LEU A 87 0.57 -3.87 -1.36
C LEU A 87 1.14 -3.80 0.06
N ASP A 88 1.15 -4.94 0.75
CA ASP A 88 1.89 -5.08 1.99
C ASP A 88 3.40 -5.07 1.70
N ILE A 89 4.20 -4.68 2.70
CA ILE A 89 5.65 -4.51 2.53
C ILE A 89 6.46 -5.80 2.72
N ASP A 90 5.80 -6.87 3.18
CA ASP A 90 6.39 -8.17 3.50
C ASP A 90 5.97 -9.27 2.50
N ILE A 91 5.70 -8.87 1.26
CA ILE A 91 5.31 -9.76 0.16
C ILE A 91 6.48 -10.06 -0.76
N VAL A 92 6.36 -11.12 -1.57
CA VAL A 92 7.29 -11.45 -2.65
C VAL A 92 6.52 -11.54 -3.96
N ILE A 93 6.90 -10.70 -4.93
CA ILE A 93 6.33 -10.73 -6.28
C ILE A 93 7.26 -11.57 -7.16
N VAL A 94 6.70 -12.61 -7.77
CA VAL A 94 7.44 -13.61 -8.56
C VAL A 94 7.08 -13.61 -10.05
N GLY A 95 6.12 -12.79 -10.47
CA GLY A 95 5.56 -12.82 -11.81
C GLY A 95 4.89 -11.52 -12.20
N ASN A 96 4.48 -11.42 -13.46
CA ASN A 96 3.86 -10.22 -14.02
C ASN A 96 2.60 -9.79 -13.23
N MET A 97 2.46 -8.48 -13.03
CA MET A 97 1.40 -7.87 -12.22
C MET A 97 0.31 -7.15 -13.05
N ASN A 98 0.41 -7.12 -14.38
CA ASN A 98 -0.48 -6.31 -15.20
C ASN A 98 -1.96 -6.69 -15.01
N SER A 99 -2.24 -7.98 -14.82
CA SER A 99 -3.60 -8.50 -14.62
C SER A 99 -4.37 -7.88 -13.46
N PHE A 100 -3.70 -7.30 -12.45
CA PHE A 100 -4.37 -6.58 -11.36
C PHE A 100 -5.07 -5.29 -11.84
N PHE A 101 -4.64 -4.74 -12.98
CA PHE A 101 -5.17 -3.52 -13.61
C PHE A 101 -6.09 -3.82 -14.80
N GLU A 102 -6.46 -5.07 -15.01
CA GLU A 102 -7.35 -5.49 -16.11
C GLU A 102 -8.75 -5.85 -15.62
N GLN A 103 -8.94 -5.98 -14.30
CA GLN A 103 -10.21 -6.38 -13.70
C GLN A 103 -11.14 -5.17 -13.52
N PRO A 104 -12.41 -5.25 -13.96
CA PRO A 104 -13.35 -4.15 -13.77
C PRO A 104 -13.91 -4.10 -12.34
N GLY A 105 -13.99 -2.90 -11.76
CA GLY A 105 -14.68 -2.65 -10.49
C GLY A 105 -14.26 -1.34 -9.84
N GLU A 106 -15.09 -0.80 -8.95
CA GLU A 106 -14.74 0.41 -8.16
C GLU A 106 -13.80 0.10 -7.01
N PHE A 107 -13.92 -1.11 -6.43
CA PHE A 107 -13.06 -1.61 -5.37
C PHE A 107 -12.86 -3.11 -5.54
N LEU A 108 -11.60 -3.54 -5.60
CA LEU A 108 -11.21 -4.92 -5.80
C LEU A 108 -10.32 -5.38 -4.65
N ILE A 109 -10.62 -6.57 -4.14
CA ILE A 109 -9.84 -7.21 -3.08
C ILE A 109 -9.81 -8.71 -3.33
N ILE A 110 -8.66 -9.34 -3.05
CA ILE A 110 -8.50 -10.77 -3.22
C ILE A 110 -9.42 -11.47 -2.22
N ARG A 111 -10.13 -12.50 -2.68
CA ARG A 111 -11.02 -13.29 -1.82
C ARG A 111 -10.22 -13.93 -0.68
N ASP A 112 -10.74 -13.80 0.54
CA ASP A 112 -10.27 -14.62 1.67
C ASP A 112 -10.87 -16.03 1.54
N TRP A 113 -10.01 -17.01 1.30
CA TRP A 113 -10.40 -18.42 1.14
C TRP A 113 -10.66 -19.13 2.47
N GLN A 114 -10.20 -18.59 3.60
CA GLN A 114 -10.46 -19.15 4.93
C GLN A 114 -11.78 -18.65 5.53
N LYS A 115 -12.32 -17.54 4.99
CA LYS A 115 -13.57 -16.92 5.43
C LYS A 115 -14.68 -17.09 4.38
N GLY A 116 -15.86 -16.56 4.70
CA GLY A 116 -17.03 -16.62 3.82
C GLY A 116 -16.82 -15.86 2.51
N HIS A 117 -17.69 -16.14 1.53
CA HIS A 117 -17.62 -15.61 0.16
C HIS A 117 -17.64 -14.08 0.03
N TYR A 118 -18.05 -13.36 1.07
CA TYR A 118 -18.15 -11.89 1.10
C TYR A 118 -16.95 -11.19 1.77
N THR A 119 -15.90 -11.94 2.11
CA THR A 119 -14.73 -11.42 2.83
C THR A 119 -13.53 -11.32 1.89
N GLY A 120 -12.89 -10.16 1.87
CA GLY A 120 -11.63 -9.94 1.18
C GLY A 120 -10.45 -10.06 2.13
N ASN A 121 -9.35 -10.65 1.66
CA ASN A 121 -8.08 -10.62 2.34
C ASN A 121 -7.31 -9.38 1.89
N SER A 122 -7.02 -8.49 2.83
CA SER A 122 -6.19 -7.32 2.57
C SER A 122 -4.71 -7.59 2.85
N SER A 123 -4.37 -8.68 3.55
CA SER A 123 -3.00 -9.13 3.85
C SER A 123 -2.52 -10.13 2.81
N VAL A 124 -2.05 -9.60 1.69
CA VAL A 124 -1.51 -10.35 0.54
C VAL A 124 -0.23 -9.72 0.08
#